data_AF-V4V1Z0-F1
#
_entry.id   AF-V4V1Z0-F1
#
_cell.length_a   1.000
_cell.length_b   1.000
_cell.length_c   1.000
_cell.angle_alpha   90.00
_cell.angle_beta   90.00
_cell.angle_gamma   90.00
#
_symmetry.space_group_name_H-M   'P 1'
#
loop_
_entity.id
_entity.type
_entity.pdbx_description
1 polymer ?
#
loop_
_entity_poly.entity_id
_entity_poly.type
_entity_poly.pdbx_seq_one_letter_code
_entity_poly.pdbx_strand_id
1 'polypeptide(L)'
;MKKKRVNRNRKASSPVSPESPKQSTIINKTASTSKEKFKYRKQVAPTTLFISPSPSPSPSPSPAPLPTMNNNNNNNKNLSSISDLKEMVVSRIDDLKRNLINRSHSEILKDLEASHSRLHKRFKIQTQTGQQMIDEADKEYKKMSEQIAETQCAMKASYTEFLADVQSTAFNVCKTTIPNLSRSFETAIGALQSRYGIPTT
;
A
#
# COMPACT_ATOMS: atom_id res chain seq x y z
N MET A 1 40.80 21.49 -35.73
CA MET A 1 41.54 21.38 -34.45
C MET A 1 41.59 19.90 -34.03
N LYS A 2 42.78 19.35 -33.78
CA LYS A 2 43.03 17.96 -33.34
C LYS A 2 43.11 17.89 -31.82
N LYS A 3 42.51 16.88 -31.17
CA LYS A 3 42.91 16.31 -29.85
C LYS A 3 42.16 14.97 -29.69
N LYS A 4 42.79 13.82 -29.93
CA LYS A 4 43.78 13.04 -29.13
C LYS A 4 43.08 12.03 -28.18
N ARG A 5 43.24 10.75 -28.55
CA ARG A 5 42.87 9.50 -27.87
C ARG A 5 43.18 9.47 -26.36
N VAL A 6 42.38 8.71 -25.60
CA VAL A 6 42.89 7.77 -24.59
C VAL A 6 42.09 6.46 -24.67
N ASN A 7 42.82 5.38 -24.90
CA ASN A 7 42.41 3.97 -24.86
C ASN A 7 43.03 3.36 -23.61
N ARG A 8 42.28 2.63 -22.77
CA ARG A 8 42.84 1.65 -21.81
C ARG A 8 41.88 0.48 -21.60
N ASN A 9 42.13 -0.60 -22.32
CA ASN A 9 41.88 -1.98 -21.87
C ASN A 9 42.71 -2.29 -20.62
N ARG A 10 42.15 -2.96 -19.62
CA ARG A 10 42.85 -3.99 -18.80
C ARG A 10 41.87 -5.07 -18.31
N LYS A 11 42.21 -6.31 -18.65
CA LYS A 11 41.70 -7.61 -18.19
C LYS A 11 42.76 -8.22 -17.27
N ALA A 12 42.34 -9.04 -16.31
CA ALA A 12 43.07 -9.95 -15.39
C ALA A 12 42.78 -9.58 -13.92
N SER A 13 42.65 -10.47 -12.95
CA SER A 13 42.56 -11.93 -12.80
C SER A 13 42.28 -12.13 -11.31
N SER A 14 41.47 -13.12 -10.94
CA SER A 14 41.35 -13.60 -9.54
C SER A 14 42.69 -14.18 -9.04
N PRO A 15 42.90 -14.28 -7.72
CA PRO A 15 42.86 -15.60 -7.06
C PRO A 15 42.24 -15.57 -5.64
N VAL A 16 41.38 -16.52 -5.27
CA VAL A 16 41.63 -17.75 -4.47
C VAL A 16 41.23 -17.60 -2.98
N SER A 17 40.43 -18.58 -2.55
CA SER A 17 39.83 -18.81 -1.23
C SER A 17 40.84 -19.36 -0.19
N PRO A 18 40.45 -19.47 1.09
CA PRO A 18 40.07 -20.79 1.66
C PRO A 18 38.83 -20.66 2.60
N GLU A 19 37.79 -21.49 2.48
CA GLU A 19 37.66 -22.89 2.91
C GLU A 19 37.20 -23.05 4.39
N SER A 20 35.87 -23.22 4.56
CA SER A 20 35.15 -24.28 5.32
C SER A 20 35.35 -24.40 6.87
N PRO A 21 34.36 -24.90 7.66
CA PRO A 21 33.70 -26.20 7.44
C PRO A 21 32.16 -26.27 7.58
N LYS A 22 31.63 -27.25 6.83
CA LYS A 22 30.28 -27.80 6.88
C LYS A 22 30.11 -28.66 8.14
N GLN A 23 28.92 -28.66 8.74
CA GLN A 23 28.39 -29.84 9.43
C GLN A 23 26.89 -29.98 9.19
N SER A 24 26.54 -31.10 8.57
CA SER A 24 25.22 -31.67 8.46
C SER A 24 25.08 -32.77 9.51
N THR A 25 24.04 -32.72 10.35
CA THR A 25 23.51 -33.93 11.02
C THR A 25 22.00 -33.79 11.22
N ILE A 26 21.27 -34.71 10.59
CA ILE A 26 19.87 -35.01 10.85
C ILE A 26 19.80 -35.90 12.09
N ILE A 27 19.07 -35.51 13.15
CA ILE A 27 18.47 -36.46 14.11
C ILE A 27 17.08 -35.98 14.56
N ASN A 28 16.11 -36.80 14.17
CA ASN A 28 14.75 -37.07 14.62
C ASN A 28 14.17 -36.41 15.90
N LYS A 29 12.94 -35.91 15.72
CA LYS A 29 11.73 -36.13 16.54
C LYS A 29 11.93 -36.37 18.05
N THR A 30 11.56 -35.37 18.84
CA THR A 30 10.87 -35.57 20.12
C THR A 30 9.61 -34.71 20.14
N ALA A 31 8.48 -35.39 20.28
CA ALA A 31 7.21 -34.78 20.59
C ALA A 31 7.28 -34.22 22.01
N SER A 32 6.97 -32.93 22.19
CA SER A 32 6.59 -32.39 23.48
C SER A 32 5.32 -31.58 23.28
N THR A 33 4.23 -32.13 23.79
CA THR A 33 2.92 -31.49 23.88
C THR A 33 2.97 -30.42 24.96
N SER A 34 2.97 -29.14 24.57
CA SER A 34 2.58 -28.05 25.46
C SER A 34 1.53 -27.19 24.78
N LYS A 35 0.38 -27.11 25.44
CA LYS A 35 -0.83 -26.43 24.96
C LYS A 35 -0.60 -24.93 24.99
N GLU A 36 -0.56 -24.29 23.83
CA GLU A 36 -0.64 -22.83 23.75
C GLU A 36 -1.66 -22.43 22.68
N LYS A 37 -2.76 -21.82 23.14
CA LYS A 37 -3.85 -21.33 22.31
C LYS A 37 -3.39 -20.07 21.57
N PHE A 38 -2.76 -20.24 20.42
CA PHE A 38 -2.59 -19.15 19.45
C PHE A 38 -3.92 -18.86 18.77
N LYS A 39 -4.65 -17.87 19.30
CA LYS A 39 -5.87 -17.35 18.69
C LYS A 39 -5.53 -16.06 17.93
N TYR A 40 -4.86 -16.21 16.79
CA TYR A 40 -4.78 -15.14 15.79
C TYR A 40 -4.94 -15.71 14.38
N ARG A 41 -6.20 -15.78 13.94
CA ARG A 41 -6.55 -15.66 12.52
C ARG A 41 -7.42 -14.42 12.40
N LYS A 42 -6.81 -13.23 12.42
CA LYS A 42 -7.45 -12.09 11.77
C LYS A 42 -7.32 -12.36 10.28
N GLN A 43 -8.47 -12.56 9.66
CA GLN A 43 -8.61 -12.74 8.23
C GLN A 43 -7.91 -11.56 7.56
N VAL A 44 -6.83 -11.84 6.85
CA VAL A 44 -6.35 -10.92 5.82
C VAL A 44 -7.48 -10.88 4.80
N ALA A 45 -8.15 -9.73 4.73
CA ALA A 45 -9.13 -9.46 3.70
C ALA A 45 -8.51 -9.81 2.34
N PRO A 46 -9.26 -10.46 1.43
CA PRO A 46 -8.72 -10.73 0.12
C PRO A 46 -8.31 -9.39 -0.49
N THR A 47 -7.09 -9.33 -1.02
CA THR A 47 -6.68 -8.31 -1.99
C THR A 47 -7.60 -8.46 -3.19
N THR A 48 -8.79 -7.89 -3.09
CA THR A 48 -9.66 -7.69 -4.22
C THR A 48 -8.95 -6.62 -5.02
N LEU A 49 -8.39 -7.03 -6.16
CA LEU A 49 -8.20 -6.12 -7.28
C LEU A 49 -9.57 -5.51 -7.53
N PHE A 50 -9.83 -4.34 -6.94
CA PHE A 50 -11.02 -3.57 -7.22
C PHE A 50 -10.83 -3.01 -8.62
N ILE A 51 -11.21 -3.84 -9.59
CA ILE A 51 -11.77 -3.40 -10.85
C ILE A 51 -12.75 -2.29 -10.47
N SER A 52 -12.50 -1.09 -10.99
CA SER A 52 -13.39 0.06 -10.87
C SER A 52 -14.85 -0.40 -10.86
N PRO A 53 -15.71 0.12 -9.97
CA PRO A 53 -17.14 -0.06 -10.16
C PRO A 53 -17.46 0.56 -11.53
N SER A 54 -17.74 -0.31 -12.51
CA SER A 54 -18.40 0.12 -13.73
C SER A 54 -19.67 0.80 -13.26
N PRO A 55 -19.91 2.07 -13.60
CA PRO A 55 -21.19 2.67 -13.29
C PRO A 55 -22.25 1.82 -13.97
N SER A 56 -23.21 1.35 -13.18
CA SER A 56 -24.44 0.71 -13.64
C SER A 56 -25.01 1.55 -14.80
N PRO A 57 -25.59 0.93 -15.84
CA PRO A 57 -26.18 1.67 -16.94
C PRO A 57 -27.27 2.56 -16.35
N SER A 58 -27.02 3.87 -16.33
CA SER A 58 -28.06 4.88 -16.11
C SER A 58 -29.19 4.62 -17.10
N PRO A 59 -30.47 4.81 -16.70
CA PRO A 59 -31.59 4.56 -17.58
C PRO A 59 -31.35 5.32 -18.88
N SER A 60 -31.28 4.57 -19.97
CA SER A 60 -31.27 5.09 -21.33
C SER A 60 -32.30 6.21 -21.41
N PRO A 61 -31.93 7.45 -21.80
CA PRO A 61 -32.97 8.37 -22.21
C PRO A 61 -33.72 7.66 -23.35
N SER A 62 -35.05 7.55 -23.21
CA SER A 62 -35.91 7.11 -24.32
C SER A 62 -35.40 7.74 -25.62
N PRO A 63 -35.37 7.01 -26.74
CA PRO A 63 -35.02 7.62 -28.01
C PRO A 63 -35.90 8.87 -28.13
N ALA A 64 -35.24 10.04 -28.25
CA ALA A 64 -35.95 11.27 -28.52
C ALA A 64 -36.94 10.96 -29.66
N PRO A 65 -38.20 11.43 -29.59
CA PRO A 65 -39.10 11.26 -30.73
C PRO A 65 -38.31 11.75 -31.94
N LEU A 66 -38.21 10.92 -32.98
CA LEU A 66 -37.68 11.40 -34.26
C LEU A 66 -38.32 12.76 -34.50
N PRO A 67 -37.57 13.78 -34.96
CA PRO A 67 -38.22 14.99 -35.40
C PRO A 67 -39.19 14.54 -36.48
N THR A 68 -40.48 14.50 -36.13
CA THR A 68 -41.55 14.42 -37.11
C THR A 68 -41.23 15.61 -37.99
N MET A 69 -40.67 15.34 -39.17
CA MET A 69 -40.58 16.31 -40.22
C MET A 69 -42.03 16.65 -40.50
N ASN A 70 -42.52 17.64 -39.77
CA ASN A 70 -43.80 18.24 -40.00
C ASN A 70 -43.60 19.01 -41.29
N ASN A 71 -43.64 18.24 -42.38
CA ASN A 71 -43.72 18.75 -43.71
C ASN A 71 -45.12 19.34 -43.81
N ASN A 72 -45.30 20.52 -43.24
CA ASN A 72 -46.43 21.40 -43.49
C ASN A 72 -46.29 21.90 -44.94
N ASN A 73 -46.30 20.98 -45.90
CA ASN A 73 -46.58 21.23 -47.30
C ASN A 73 -48.09 21.36 -47.46
N ASN A 74 -48.69 22.29 -46.71
CA ASN A 74 -50.04 22.76 -46.98
C ASN A 74 -49.93 24.06 -47.76
N ASN A 75 -49.30 24.01 -48.93
CA ASN A 75 -49.39 25.07 -49.92
C ASN A 75 -49.54 24.44 -51.31
N ASN A 76 -50.61 23.66 -51.50
CA ASN A 76 -51.17 23.42 -52.83
C ASN A 76 -51.84 24.71 -53.35
N LYS A 77 -51.16 25.85 -53.22
CA LYS A 77 -51.54 27.09 -53.87
C LYS A 77 -50.88 27.04 -55.23
N ASN A 78 -51.67 27.05 -56.30
CA ASN A 78 -51.17 27.14 -57.67
C ASN A 78 -50.07 28.21 -57.73
N LEU A 79 -48.81 27.78 -57.88
CA LEU A 79 -47.66 28.66 -58.06
C LEU A 79 -47.77 29.26 -59.46
N SER A 80 -48.67 30.22 -59.63
CA SER A 80 -48.97 30.83 -60.93
C SER A 80 -47.92 31.88 -61.33
N SER A 81 -47.03 32.26 -60.41
CA SER A 81 -45.98 33.25 -60.62
C SER A 81 -44.60 32.81 -60.10
N ILE A 82 -43.56 33.27 -60.77
CA ILE A 82 -42.14 33.07 -60.39
C ILE A 82 -41.84 33.64 -59.00
N SER A 83 -42.58 34.68 -58.57
CA SER A 83 -42.42 35.30 -57.25
C SER A 83 -42.77 34.34 -56.11
N ASP A 84 -43.87 33.59 -56.26
CA ASP A 84 -44.35 32.65 -55.23
C ASP A 84 -43.36 31.49 -55.04
N LEU A 85 -42.76 31.02 -56.14
CA LEU A 85 -41.70 30.02 -56.10
C LEU A 85 -40.47 30.54 -55.35
N LYS A 86 -40.08 31.80 -55.59
CA LYS A 86 -38.95 32.43 -54.90
C LYS A 86 -39.22 32.53 -53.40
N GLU A 87 -40.41 32.97 -53.00
CA GLU A 87 -40.79 33.08 -51.58
C GLU A 87 -40.81 31.70 -50.90
N MET A 88 -41.35 30.68 -51.57
CA MET A 88 -41.34 29.30 -51.06
C MET A 88 -39.91 28.77 -50.86
N VAL A 89 -39.01 28.99 -51.82
CA VAL A 89 -37.61 28.56 -51.72
C VAL A 89 -36.88 29.31 -50.61
N VAL A 90 -37.06 30.63 -50.51
CA VAL A 90 -36.48 31.45 -49.44
C VAL A 90 -36.95 30.97 -48.06
N SER A 91 -38.26 30.75 -47.90
CA SER A 91 -38.85 30.22 -46.67
C SER A 91 -38.25 28.85 -46.29
N ARG A 92 -38.13 27.94 -47.26
CA ARG A 92 -37.55 26.60 -47.02
C ARG A 92 -36.07 26.68 -46.61
N ILE A 93 -35.31 27.60 -47.21
CA ILE A 93 -33.89 27.83 -46.86
C ILE A 93 -33.78 28.43 -45.45
N ASP A 94 -34.63 29.39 -45.11
CA ASP A 94 -34.65 30.01 -43.79
C ASP A 94 -35.04 29.00 -42.69
N ASP A 95 -36.02 28.15 -42.96
CA ASP A 95 -36.40 27.06 -42.06
C ASP A 95 -35.26 26.05 -41.88
N LEU A 96 -34.56 25.67 -42.95
CA LEU A 96 -33.39 24.80 -42.87
C LEU A 96 -32.30 25.43 -42.00
N LYS A 97 -32.02 26.73 -42.21
CA LYS A 97 -31.02 27.46 -41.44
C LYS A 97 -31.37 27.53 -39.96
N ARG A 98 -32.61 27.86 -39.63
CA ARG A 98 -33.06 28.00 -38.23
C ARG A 98 -33.18 26.66 -37.52
N ASN A 99 -33.90 25.72 -38.12
CA ASN A 99 -34.29 24.48 -37.43
C ASN A 99 -33.26 23.37 -37.56
N LEU A 100 -32.57 23.25 -38.69
CA LEU A 100 -31.56 22.21 -38.84
C LEU A 100 -30.21 22.72 -38.37
N ILE A 101 -29.72 23.84 -38.89
CA ILE A 101 -28.35 24.29 -38.63
C ILE A 101 -28.23 24.93 -37.24
N ASN A 102 -28.92 26.03 -37.00
CA ASN A 102 -28.74 26.80 -35.76
C ASN A 102 -29.16 25.99 -34.52
N ARG A 103 -30.30 25.30 -34.58
CA ARG A 103 -30.74 24.45 -33.47
C ARG A 103 -29.79 23.28 -33.21
N SER A 104 -29.36 22.54 -34.24
CA SER A 104 -28.44 21.41 -34.01
C SER A 104 -27.10 21.88 -33.45
N HIS A 105 -26.55 22.98 -33.95
CA HIS A 105 -25.31 23.55 -33.43
C HIS A 105 -25.46 23.97 -31.96
N SER A 106 -26.58 24.62 -31.62
CA SER A 106 -26.89 24.99 -30.23
C SER A 106 -26.96 23.76 -29.32
N GLU A 107 -27.62 22.68 -29.75
CA GLU A 107 -27.75 21.47 -28.93
C GLU A 107 -26.40 20.74 -28.77
N ILE A 108 -25.60 20.63 -29.83
CA ILE A 108 -24.24 20.05 -29.77
C ILE A 108 -23.37 20.84 -28.78
N LEU A 109 -23.43 22.18 -28.81
CA LEU A 109 -22.65 23.02 -27.90
C LEU A 109 -23.07 22.83 -26.44
N LYS A 110 -24.39 22.77 -26.16
CA LYS A 110 -24.89 22.51 -24.79
C LYS A 110 -24.46 21.14 -24.29
N ASP A 111 -24.53 20.11 -25.13
CA ASP A 111 -24.10 18.76 -24.77
C ASP A 111 -22.60 18.69 -24.51
N LEU A 112 -21.80 19.39 -25.32
CA LEU A 112 -20.35 19.50 -25.11
C LEU A 112 -20.04 20.16 -23.77
N GLU A 113 -20.66 21.30 -23.46
CA GLU A 113 -20.48 22.01 -22.19
C GLU A 113 -20.93 21.16 -20.99
N ALA A 114 -22.06 20.48 -21.10
CA ALA A 114 -22.55 19.57 -20.07
C ALA A 114 -21.60 18.36 -19.89
N SER A 115 -21.05 17.82 -20.98
CA SER A 115 -20.07 16.72 -20.93
C SER A 115 -18.78 17.17 -20.24
N HIS A 116 -18.27 18.36 -20.56
CA HIS A 116 -17.09 18.96 -19.94
C HIS A 116 -17.31 19.18 -18.44
N SER A 117 -18.46 19.73 -18.05
CA SER A 117 -18.84 19.94 -16.65
C SER A 117 -18.88 18.63 -15.86
N ARG A 118 -19.49 17.57 -16.44
CA ARG A 118 -19.52 16.23 -15.84
C ARG A 118 -18.13 15.60 -15.72
N LEU A 119 -17.29 15.75 -16.75
CA LEU A 119 -15.92 15.24 -16.73
C LEU A 119 -15.08 15.96 -15.69
N HIS A 120 -15.12 17.30 -15.67
CA HIS A 120 -14.41 18.12 -14.69
C HIS A 120 -14.81 17.76 -13.25
N LYS A 121 -16.11 17.55 -12.98
CA LYS A 121 -16.59 17.10 -11.67
C LYS A 121 -16.00 15.75 -11.28
N ARG A 122 -16.02 14.76 -12.18
CA ARG A 122 -15.43 13.43 -11.93
C ARG A 122 -13.93 13.51 -11.69
N PHE A 123 -13.23 14.28 -12.52
CA PHE A 123 -11.80 14.51 -12.37
C PHE A 123 -11.47 15.11 -11.02
N LYS A 124 -12.19 16.17 -10.60
CA LYS A 124 -12.00 16.80 -9.29
C LYS A 124 -12.18 15.82 -8.14
N ILE A 125 -13.25 15.01 -8.16
CA ILE A 125 -13.49 13.98 -7.15
C ILE A 125 -12.35 12.97 -7.13
N GLN A 126 -11.96 12.46 -8.30
CA GLN A 126 -10.88 11.48 -8.42
C GLN A 126 -9.55 12.01 -7.91
N THR A 127 -9.19 13.25 -8.25
CA THR A 127 -7.96 13.89 -7.75
C THR A 127 -8.00 14.05 -6.23
N GLN A 128 -9.12 14.47 -5.66
CA GLN A 128 -9.28 14.59 -4.21
C GLN A 128 -9.18 13.23 -3.51
N THR A 129 -9.86 12.20 -4.01
CA THR A 129 -9.77 10.83 -3.48
C THR A 129 -8.35 10.29 -3.61
N GLY A 130 -7.67 10.54 -4.73
CA GLY A 130 -6.27 10.18 -4.93
C GLY A 130 -5.36 10.82 -3.90
N GLN A 131 -5.51 12.12 -3.66
CA GLN A 131 -4.74 12.83 -2.64
C GLN A 131 -4.99 12.25 -1.24
N GLN A 132 -6.25 12.01 -0.88
CA GLN A 132 -6.59 11.43 0.42
C GLN A 132 -5.97 10.05 0.63
N MET A 133 -5.95 9.19 -0.39
CA MET A 133 -5.32 7.87 -0.30
C MET A 133 -3.81 7.96 -0.09
N ILE A 134 -3.14 8.93 -0.75
CA ILE A 134 -1.70 9.17 -0.56
C ILE A 134 -1.44 9.63 0.88
N ASP A 135 -2.19 10.62 1.37
CA ASP A 135 -2.03 11.14 2.73
C ASP A 135 -2.25 10.07 3.81
N GLU A 136 -3.24 9.18 3.60
CA GLU A 136 -3.52 8.06 4.51
C GLU A 136 -2.43 6.98 4.47
N ALA A 137 -1.90 6.66 3.28
CA ALA A 137 -0.78 5.73 3.13
C ALA A 137 0.48 6.25 3.82
N ASP A 138 0.80 7.54 3.65
CA ASP A 138 1.95 8.18 4.30
C ASP A 138 1.81 8.18 5.82
N LYS A 139 0.60 8.44 6.32
CA LYS A 139 0.28 8.38 7.76
C LYS A 139 0.48 6.97 8.33
N GLU A 140 -0.04 5.94 7.69
CA GLU A 140 0.11 4.56 8.18
C GLU A 140 1.55 4.05 8.04
N TYR A 141 2.27 4.45 6.98
CA TYR A 141 3.69 4.16 6.83
C TYR A 141 4.50 4.75 8.00
N LYS A 142 4.28 6.03 8.32
CA LYS A 142 4.97 6.69 9.44
C LYS A 142 4.71 5.98 10.77
N LYS A 143 3.45 5.67 11.05
CA LYS A 143 3.03 4.95 12.27
C LYS A 143 3.69 3.56 12.37
N MET A 144 3.74 2.81 11.27
CA MET A 144 4.38 1.49 11.25
C MET A 144 5.89 1.61 11.49
N SER A 145 6.53 2.61 10.86
CA SER A 145 7.96 2.89 11.07
C SER A 145 8.26 3.24 12.52
N GLU A 146 7.44 4.09 13.14
CA GLU A 146 7.57 4.47 14.56
C GLU A 146 7.42 3.24 15.48
N GLN A 147 6.43 2.38 15.22
CA GLN A 147 6.20 1.15 15.98
C GLN A 147 7.39 0.17 15.89
N ILE A 148 7.98 0.01 14.70
CA ILE A 148 9.16 -0.83 14.50
C ILE A 148 10.35 -0.27 15.30
N ALA A 149 10.57 1.04 15.23
CA ALA A 149 11.65 1.70 15.97
C ALA A 149 11.45 1.55 17.48
N GLU A 150 10.24 1.76 17.99
CA GLU A 150 9.90 1.57 19.40
C GLU A 150 10.16 0.13 19.86
N THR A 151 9.69 -0.86 19.07
CA THR A 151 9.87 -2.28 19.38
C THR A 151 11.36 -2.66 19.42
N GLN A 152 12.16 -2.15 18.48
CA GLN A 152 13.60 -2.38 18.46
C GLN A 152 14.30 -1.75 19.67
N CYS A 153 13.93 -0.52 20.03
CA CYS A 153 14.45 0.16 21.21
C CYS A 153 14.11 -0.61 22.49
N ALA A 154 12.85 -1.04 22.66
CA ALA A 154 12.41 -1.81 23.81
C ALA A 154 13.14 -3.16 23.92
N MET A 155 13.31 -3.87 22.81
CA MET A 155 14.04 -5.14 22.78
C MET A 155 15.51 -4.96 23.16
N LYS A 156 16.16 -3.92 22.63
CA LYS A 156 17.55 -3.59 22.96
C LYS A 156 17.68 -3.24 24.45
N ALA A 157 16.76 -2.43 24.98
CA ALA A 157 16.76 -2.04 26.39
C ALA A 157 16.58 -3.27 27.31
N SER A 158 15.61 -4.14 27.01
CA SER A 158 15.38 -5.37 27.78
C SER A 158 16.58 -6.32 27.74
N TYR A 159 17.25 -6.45 26.59
CA TYR A 159 18.45 -7.27 26.48
C TYR A 159 19.61 -6.71 27.32
N THR A 160 19.79 -5.37 27.33
CA THR A 160 20.82 -4.74 28.16
C THR A 160 20.54 -4.89 29.65
N GLU A 161 19.29 -4.79 30.08
CA GLU A 161 18.87 -5.02 31.46
C GLU A 161 19.11 -6.48 31.87
N PHE A 162 18.72 -7.43 31.03
CA PHE A 162 18.95 -8.85 31.25
C PHE A 162 20.45 -9.17 31.41
N LEU A 163 21.31 -8.63 30.55
CA LEU A 163 22.76 -8.85 30.68
C LEU A 163 23.33 -8.27 31.99
N ALA A 164 22.86 -7.09 32.40
CA ALA A 164 23.26 -6.48 33.66
C ALA A 164 22.82 -7.35 34.86
N ASP A 165 21.61 -7.90 34.84
CA ASP A 165 21.09 -8.77 35.89
C ASP A 165 21.84 -10.10 35.98
N VAL A 166 22.11 -10.75 34.84
CA VAL A 166 22.91 -11.97 34.77
C VAL A 166 24.32 -11.73 35.31
N GLN A 167 24.95 -10.62 34.93
CA GLN A 167 26.29 -10.28 35.40
C GLN A 167 26.29 -10.00 36.91
N SER A 168 25.32 -9.24 37.41
CA SER A 168 25.15 -8.95 38.83
C SER A 168 24.94 -10.24 39.65
N THR A 169 24.05 -11.12 39.17
CA THR A 169 23.75 -12.40 39.79
C THR A 169 24.98 -13.32 39.82
N ALA A 170 25.67 -13.48 38.69
CA ALA A 170 26.88 -14.28 38.60
C ALA A 170 28.00 -13.74 39.52
N PHE A 171 28.19 -12.42 39.53
CA PHE A 171 29.16 -11.78 40.42
C PHE A 171 28.82 -12.04 41.90
N ASN A 172 27.55 -11.88 42.28
CA ASN A 172 27.10 -12.13 43.65
C ASN A 172 27.34 -13.59 44.07
N VAL A 173 26.96 -14.56 43.22
CA VAL A 173 27.20 -15.99 43.48
C VAL A 173 28.70 -16.27 43.70
N CYS A 174 29.57 -15.77 42.83
CA CYS A 174 31.00 -16.02 42.91
C CYS A 174 31.68 -15.30 44.08
N LYS A 175 31.24 -14.09 44.41
CA LYS A 175 31.90 -13.24 45.41
C LYS A 175 31.36 -13.41 46.82
N THR A 176 30.08 -13.72 46.99
CA THR A 176 29.44 -13.77 48.31
C THR A 176 28.94 -15.16 48.64
N THR A 177 28.10 -15.76 47.79
CA THR A 177 27.41 -17.02 48.10
C THR A 177 28.38 -18.18 48.28
N ILE A 178 29.29 -18.38 47.31
CA ILE A 178 30.26 -19.49 47.37
C ILE A 178 31.19 -19.36 48.60
N PRO A 179 31.87 -18.22 48.86
CA PRO A 179 32.74 -18.11 50.03
C PRO A 179 32.01 -18.22 51.37
N ASN A 180 30.80 -17.66 51.48
CA ASN A 180 30.01 -17.77 52.71
C ASN A 180 29.58 -19.21 52.97
N LEU A 181 29.19 -19.95 51.93
CA LEU A 181 28.87 -21.36 52.02
C LEU A 181 30.09 -22.20 52.41
N SER A 182 31.26 -21.93 51.82
CA SER A 182 32.53 -22.59 52.20
C SER A 182 32.85 -22.38 53.68
N ARG A 183 32.80 -21.13 54.14
CA ARG A 183 33.04 -20.77 55.54
C ARG A 183 32.04 -21.46 56.49
N SER A 184 30.77 -21.54 56.09
CA SER A 184 29.73 -22.25 56.84
C SER A 184 30.07 -23.74 57.00
N PHE A 185 30.49 -24.41 55.93
CA PHE A 185 30.88 -25.82 55.99
C PHE A 185 32.12 -26.04 56.86
N GLU A 186 33.16 -25.21 56.71
CA GLU A 186 34.36 -25.27 57.56
C GLU A 186 34.00 -25.14 59.05
N THR A 187 33.11 -24.19 59.38
CA THR A 187 32.63 -23.99 60.75
C THR A 187 31.87 -25.22 61.28
N ALA A 188 30.98 -25.80 60.46
CA ALA A 188 30.20 -26.97 60.84
C ALA A 188 31.08 -28.21 61.05
N ILE A 189 32.10 -28.40 60.21
CA ILE A 189 33.10 -29.48 60.34
C ILE A 189 33.90 -29.30 61.63
N GLY A 190 34.41 -28.11 61.92
CA GLY A 190 35.14 -27.83 63.16
C GLY A 190 34.30 -28.11 64.42
N ALA A 191 33.02 -27.77 64.40
CA ALA A 191 32.09 -28.07 65.50
C ALA A 191 31.82 -29.57 65.68
N LEU A 192 31.88 -30.37 64.62
CA LEU A 192 31.81 -31.83 64.71
C LEU A 192 33.10 -32.41 65.29
N GLN A 193 34.25 -32.01 64.75
CA GLN A 193 35.57 -32.48 65.22
C GLN A 193 35.78 -32.19 66.71
N SER A 194 35.42 -30.99 67.16
CA SER A 194 35.47 -30.59 68.58
C SER A 194 34.62 -31.50 69.46
N ARG A 195 33.42 -31.92 69.02
CA ARG A 195 32.54 -32.83 69.78
C ARG A 195 33.08 -34.25 69.91
N TYR A 196 33.88 -34.71 68.94
CA TYR A 196 34.42 -36.08 68.91
C TYR A 196 35.89 -36.16 69.32
N GLY A 197 36.50 -35.06 69.78
CA GLY A 197 37.91 -35.04 70.21
C GLY A 197 38.91 -35.29 69.07
N ILE A 198 38.50 -35.04 67.81
CA ILE A 198 39.38 -35.19 66.65
C ILE A 198 40.20 -33.91 66.55
N PRO A 199 41.55 -33.97 66.59
CA PRO A 199 42.37 -32.79 66.38
C PRO A 199 42.15 -32.24 64.96
N THR A 200 41.82 -30.96 64.86
CA THR A 200 41.82 -30.18 63.62
C THR A 200 43.21 -30.25 63.00
N THR A 201 43.29 -30.72 61.75
CA THR A 201 44.53 -30.84 60.96
C THR A 201 44.79 -29.58 60.15
#